data_AF-A0A5E6UBB5-F1
#
_entry.id   AF-A0A5E6UBB5-F1
#
_cell.length_a   1.000
_cell.length_b   1.000
_cell.length_c   1.000
_cell.angle_alpha   90.00
_cell.angle_beta   90.00
_cell.angle_gamma   90.00
#
_symmetry.space_group_name_H-M   'P 1'
#
loop_
_entity.id
_entity.type
_entity.pdbx_description
1 polymer ?
#
loop_
_entity_poly.entity_id
_entity_poly.type
_entity_poly.pdbx_seq_one_letter_code
_entity_poly.pdbx_strand_id
1 'polypeptide(L)'
;METLTTLKVLHVAATVVILASGLGLAALTWRNRREGPASTMQRPWLFIWCLMLIAMLSMPFTGWWLVHLIGWPLGQFWILGSSVIYAVATLSAVWLLVRLNRLWTSGVGNWKFNLALAVVSGVGFLAIAALMGAKPV
;
A
#
# COMPACT_ATOMS: atom_id res chain seq x y z
N MET A 1 -15.88 -24.10 2.50
CA MET A 1 -15.50 -23.59 1.17
C MET A 1 -15.82 -22.09 1.01
N GLU A 2 -16.93 -21.59 1.54
CA GLU A 2 -17.32 -20.17 1.39
C GLU A 2 -16.38 -19.18 2.09
N THR A 3 -15.97 -19.47 3.32
CA THR A 3 -15.11 -18.58 4.13
C THR A 3 -13.75 -18.30 3.47
N LEU A 4 -13.11 -19.32 2.91
CA LEU A 4 -11.80 -19.21 2.25
C LEU A 4 -11.88 -18.35 0.98
N THR A 5 -12.91 -18.54 0.17
CA THR A 5 -13.16 -17.74 -1.03
C THR A 5 -13.41 -16.28 -0.68
N THR A 6 -14.27 -16.01 0.30
CA THR A 6 -14.56 -14.64 0.77
C THR A 6 -13.30 -13.95 1.27
N LEU A 7 -12.47 -14.64 2.05
CA LEU A 7 -11.21 -14.09 2.55
C LEU A 7 -10.24 -13.78 1.43
N LYS A 8 -10.13 -14.68 0.44
CA LYS A 8 -9.25 -14.49 -0.71
C LYS A 8 -9.67 -13.29 -1.55
N VAL A 9 -10.98 -13.12 -1.77
CA VAL A 9 -11.55 -11.95 -2.47
C VAL A 9 -11.23 -10.68 -1.69
N LEU A 10 -11.45 -10.68 -0.37
CA LEU A 10 -11.15 -9.52 0.48
C LEU A 10 -9.66 -9.14 0.43
N HIS A 11 -8.78 -10.13 0.46
CA HIS A 11 -7.35 -9.93 0.38
C HIS A 11 -6.94 -9.32 -0.97
N VAL A 12 -7.42 -9.87 -2.09
CA VAL A 12 -7.15 -9.32 -3.43
C VAL A 12 -7.73 -7.91 -3.57
N ALA A 13 -8.95 -7.68 -3.07
CA ALA A 13 -9.57 -6.36 -3.07
C ALA A 13 -8.74 -5.34 -2.29
N ALA A 14 -8.19 -5.72 -1.13
CA ALA A 14 -7.29 -4.86 -0.37
C ALA A 14 -6.00 -4.53 -1.16
N THR A 15 -5.42 -5.47 -1.92
CA THR A 15 -4.27 -5.19 -2.81
C THR A 15 -4.63 -4.13 -3.84
N VAL A 16 -5.77 -4.31 -4.51
CA VAL A 16 -6.24 -3.39 -5.55
C VAL A 16 -6.48 -2.00 -4.97
N VAL A 17 -7.08 -1.91 -3.78
CA VAL A 17 -7.31 -0.65 -3.07
C VAL A 17 -6.01 0.06 -2.72
N ILE A 18 -4.98 -0.65 -2.23
CA ILE A 18 -3.67 -0.06 -1.92
C ILE A 18 -3.04 0.51 -3.19
N LEU A 19 -3.02 -0.25 -4.29
CA LEU A 19 -2.44 0.18 -5.56
C LEU A 19 -3.20 1.36 -6.18
N ALA A 20 -4.53 1.31 -6.17
CA ALA A 20 -5.38 2.39 -6.66
C ALA A 20 -5.20 3.67 -5.84
N SER A 21 -5.08 3.55 -4.52
CA SER A 21 -4.81 4.68 -3.62
C SER A 21 -3.43 5.30 -3.87
N GLY A 22 -2.41 4.47 -4.09
CA GLY A 22 -1.07 4.93 -4.47
C GLY A 22 -1.05 5.70 -5.80
N LEU A 23 -1.75 5.20 -6.81
CA LEU A 23 -1.93 5.88 -8.10
C LEU A 23 -2.72 7.19 -7.94
N GLY A 24 -3.78 7.19 -7.14
CA GLY A 24 -4.56 8.39 -6.81
C GLY A 24 -3.70 9.47 -6.15
N LEU A 25 -2.86 9.10 -5.17
CA LEU A 25 -1.90 10.02 -4.55
C LEU A 25 -0.89 10.55 -5.55
N ALA A 26 -0.35 9.70 -6.44
CA ALA A 26 0.57 10.12 -7.49
C ALA A 26 -0.09 11.14 -8.43
N ALA A 27 -1.32 10.87 -8.90
CA ALA A 27 -2.08 11.79 -9.74
C ALA A 27 -2.38 13.12 -9.04
N LEU A 28 -2.76 13.09 -7.77
CA LEU A 28 -2.99 14.29 -6.96
C LEU A 28 -1.70 15.12 -6.77
N THR A 29 -0.57 14.47 -6.47
CA THR A 29 0.72 15.19 -6.37
C THR A 29 1.13 15.83 -7.69
N TRP A 30 0.88 15.15 -8.82
CA TRP A 30 1.18 15.67 -10.15
C TRP A 30 0.29 16.86 -10.52
N ARG A 31 -1.00 16.78 -10.21
CA ARG A 31 -1.96 17.85 -10.46
C ARG A 31 -1.65 19.09 -9.60
N ASN A 32 -1.38 18.91 -8.31
CA ASN A 32 -1.07 20.01 -7.39
C ASN A 32 0.25 20.74 -7.77
N ARG A 33 1.18 20.04 -8.45
CA ARG A 33 2.37 20.67 -9.04
C ARG A 33 2.07 21.61 -10.21
N ARG A 34 0.98 21.39 -10.95
CA ARG A 34 0.61 22.18 -12.12
C ARG A 34 -0.31 23.35 -11.79
N GLU A 35 -1.17 23.21 -10.79
CA GLU A 35 -2.25 24.17 -10.52
C GLU A 35 -1.94 25.15 -9.37
N GLY A 36 -0.80 25.00 -8.67
CA GLY A 36 -0.50 25.78 -7.45
C GLY A 36 -1.36 25.34 -6.26
N PRO A 37 -1.02 25.73 -5.01
CA PRO A 37 -1.66 25.20 -3.80
C PRO A 37 -3.11 25.72 -3.66
N ALA A 38 -4.05 25.08 -4.35
CA ALA A 38 -5.48 25.33 -4.18
C ALA A 38 -5.97 24.63 -2.91
N SER A 39 -6.32 25.43 -1.90
CA SER A 39 -6.76 25.02 -0.55
C SER A 39 -7.99 24.11 -0.51
N THR A 40 -8.70 23.91 -1.62
CA THR A 40 -9.90 23.08 -1.72
C THR A 40 -9.61 21.56 -1.73
N MET A 41 -8.36 21.13 -1.94
CA MET A 41 -8.03 19.71 -2.16
C MET A 41 -7.73 18.89 -0.88
N GLN A 42 -8.16 19.33 0.32
CA GLN A 42 -7.82 18.60 1.55
C GLN A 42 -8.71 17.38 1.85
N ARG A 43 -9.99 17.43 1.49
CA ARG A 43 -10.97 16.37 1.82
C ARG A 43 -10.77 15.03 1.08
N PRO A 44 -10.60 14.98 -0.26
CA PRO A 44 -10.46 13.71 -0.97
C PRO A 44 -9.17 12.99 -0.58
N TRP A 45 -8.15 13.72 -0.14
CA TRP A 45 -6.86 13.16 0.24
C TRP A 45 -6.85 12.42 1.57
N LEU A 46 -7.47 12.98 2.61
CA LEU A 46 -7.65 12.29 3.90
C LEU A 46 -8.44 10.98 3.71
N PHE A 47 -9.44 10.99 2.84
CA PHE A 47 -10.19 9.78 2.49
C PHE A 47 -9.28 8.71 1.86
N ILE A 48 -8.46 9.07 0.86
CA ILE A 48 -7.51 8.13 0.24
C ILE A 48 -6.48 7.62 1.25
N TRP A 49 -6.03 8.47 2.18
CA TRP A 49 -5.13 8.06 3.26
C TRP A 49 -5.74 7.04 4.20
N CYS A 50 -6.93 7.32 4.73
CA CYS A 50 -7.62 6.40 5.61
C CYS A 50 -7.90 5.08 4.89
N LEU A 51 -8.37 5.14 3.64
CA LEU A 51 -8.62 3.96 2.82
C LEU A 51 -7.34 3.13 2.64
N MET A 52 -6.22 3.78 2.31
CA MET A 52 -4.94 3.10 2.10
C MET A 52 -4.41 2.50 3.39
N LEU A 53 -4.45 3.22 4.51
CA LEU A 53 -4.03 2.71 5.82
C LEU A 53 -4.89 1.53 6.26
N ILE A 54 -6.21 1.62 6.14
CA ILE A 54 -7.12 0.52 6.49
C ILE A 54 -6.82 -0.71 5.63
N ALA A 55 -6.62 -0.54 4.31
CA ALA A 55 -6.27 -1.65 3.44
C ALA A 55 -4.90 -2.26 3.79
N MET A 56 -3.93 -1.42 4.14
CA MET A 56 -2.60 -1.86 4.59
C MET A 56 -2.68 -2.61 5.94
N LEU A 57 -3.49 -2.16 6.88
CA LEU A 57 -3.66 -2.89 8.13
C LEU A 57 -4.45 -4.19 7.94
N SER A 58 -5.43 -4.23 7.04
CA SER A 58 -6.25 -5.42 6.78
C SER A 58 -5.48 -6.56 6.10
N MET A 59 -4.48 -6.23 5.29
CA MET A 59 -3.62 -7.15 4.55
C MET A 59 -2.92 -8.24 5.39
N PRO A 60 -2.15 -7.91 6.45
CA PRO A 60 -1.48 -8.91 7.27
C PRO A 60 -2.47 -9.81 8.03
N PHE A 61 -3.62 -9.28 8.47
CA PHE A 61 -4.66 -10.09 9.12
C PHE A 61 -5.29 -11.09 8.16
N THR A 62 -5.71 -10.63 6.98
CA THR A 62 -6.31 -11.49 5.96
C THR A 62 -5.31 -12.51 5.41
N GLY A 63 -4.04 -12.15 5.25
CA GLY A 63 -2.96 -13.05 4.84
C GLY A 63 -2.65 -14.13 5.88
N TRP A 64 -2.51 -13.75 7.16
CA TRP A 64 -2.28 -14.70 8.25
C TRP A 64 -3.42 -15.71 8.38
N TRP A 65 -4.66 -15.23 8.32
CA TRP A 65 -5.84 -16.08 8.41
C TRP A 65 -5.92 -17.07 7.24
N LEU A 66 -5.49 -16.67 6.03
CA LEU A 66 -5.42 -17.56 4.87
C LEU A 66 -4.43 -18.70 5.11
N VAL A 67 -3.22 -18.37 5.60
CA VAL A 67 -2.17 -19.35 5.91
C VAL A 67 -2.64 -20.31 7.00
N HIS A 68 -3.33 -19.79 8.03
CA HIS A 68 -3.88 -20.60 9.12
C HIS A 68 -4.96 -21.58 8.63
N LEU A 69 -5.90 -21.13 7.79
CA LEU A 69 -6.96 -21.99 7.23
C LEU A 69 -6.41 -23.07 6.27
N ILE A 70 -5.34 -22.78 5.55
CA ILE A 70 -4.69 -23.71 4.62
C ILE A 70 -3.75 -24.68 5.37
N GLY A 71 -3.34 -24.34 6.60
CA GLY A 71 -2.40 -25.13 7.40
C GLY A 71 -0.95 -25.00 6.94
N TRP A 72 -0.60 -23.92 6.24
CA TRP A 72 0.76 -23.71 5.74
C TRP A 72 1.71 -23.24 6.86
N PRO A 73 2.96 -23.74 6.90
CA PRO A 73 3.93 -23.28 7.89
C PRO A 73 4.38 -21.85 7.56
N LEU A 74 4.27 -20.95 8.55
CA LEU A 74 4.70 -19.53 8.43
C LEU A 74 6.20 -19.38 8.11
N GLY A 75 7.00 -20.40 8.37
CA GLY A 75 8.43 -20.44 8.06
C GLY A 75 8.77 -20.68 6.58
N GLN A 76 7.78 -20.86 5.69
CA GLN A 76 8.03 -20.94 4.25
C GLN A 76 8.74 -19.67 3.77
N PHE A 77 9.87 -19.84 3.09
CA PHE A 77 10.70 -18.72 2.63
C PHE A 77 9.92 -17.68 1.82
N TRP A 78 8.94 -18.09 1.01
CA TRP A 78 8.10 -17.17 0.25
C TRP A 78 7.10 -16.39 1.13
N ILE A 79 6.56 -17.00 2.20
CA ILE A 79 5.66 -16.32 3.15
C ILE A 79 6.47 -15.32 3.99
N LEU A 80 7.62 -15.75 4.50
CA LEU A 80 8.49 -14.90 5.29
C LEU A 80 9.07 -13.75 4.45
N GLY A 81 9.55 -14.05 3.24
CA GLY A 81 10.08 -13.06 2.30
C GLY A 81 9.02 -12.03 1.90
N SER A 82 7.81 -12.46 1.56
CA SER A 82 6.70 -11.53 1.26
C SER A 82 6.31 -10.69 2.48
N SER A 83 6.32 -11.25 3.70
CA SER A 83 6.04 -10.50 4.93
C SER A 83 7.08 -9.39 5.20
N VAL A 84 8.36 -9.67 4.97
CA VAL A 84 9.44 -8.68 5.13
C VAL A 84 9.31 -7.57 4.08
N ILE A 85 9.10 -7.92 2.82
CA ILE A 85 8.88 -6.94 1.75
C ILE A 85 7.65 -6.09 2.09
N TYR A 86 6.59 -6.70 2.62
CA TYR A 86 5.38 -6.01 3.03
C TYR A 86 5.63 -4.99 4.14
N ALA A 87 6.36 -5.38 5.19
CA ALA A 87 6.73 -4.48 6.28
C ALA A 87 7.55 -3.28 5.78
N VAL A 88 8.53 -3.51 4.91
CA VAL A 88 9.36 -2.42 4.35
C VAL A 88 8.54 -1.50 3.44
N ALA A 89 7.70 -2.07 2.58
CA ALA A 89 6.83 -1.32 1.68
C ALA A 89 5.81 -0.48 2.45
N THR A 90 5.22 -1.05 3.51
CA THR A 90 4.24 -0.35 4.35
C THR A 90 4.86 0.76 5.17
N LEU A 91 6.00 0.53 5.82
CA LEU A 91 6.73 1.58 6.55
C LEU A 91 7.14 2.72 5.61
N SER A 92 7.64 2.38 4.42
CA SER A 92 8.01 3.36 3.40
C SER A 92 6.80 4.17 2.92
N ALA A 93 5.65 3.51 2.72
CA ALA A 93 4.41 4.16 2.33
C ALA A 93 3.88 5.10 3.43
N VAL A 94 3.79 4.64 4.68
CA VAL A 94 3.36 5.48 5.81
C VAL A 94 4.27 6.70 5.97
N TRP A 95 5.58 6.50 5.84
CA TRP A 95 6.53 7.61 5.91
C TRP A 95 6.35 8.60 4.75
N LEU A 96 6.14 8.09 3.54
CA LEU A 96 5.83 8.92 2.37
C LEU A 96 4.56 9.75 2.60
N LEU A 97 3.52 9.16 3.18
CA LEU A 97 2.29 9.87 3.53
C LEU A 97 2.62 11.06 4.44
N VAL A 98 3.26 10.83 5.59
CA VAL A 98 3.62 11.92 6.52
C VAL A 98 4.40 13.05 5.83
N ARG A 99 5.35 12.71 4.94
CA ARG A 99 6.13 13.71 4.19
C ARG A 99 5.30 14.44 3.13
N LEU A 100 4.41 13.75 2.44
CA LEU A 100 3.46 14.38 1.50
C LEU A 100 2.55 15.35 2.24
N ASN A 101 2.12 15.02 3.46
CA ASN A 101 1.31 15.93 4.25
C ASN A 101 2.07 17.18 4.66
N ARG A 102 3.32 17.02 5.08
CA ARG A 102 4.18 18.18 5.34
C ARG A 102 4.41 19.01 4.08
N LEU A 103 4.65 18.38 2.93
CA LEU A 103 4.86 19.10 1.65
C LEU A 103 3.63 19.93 1.27
N TRP A 104 2.42 19.43 1.45
CA TRP A 104 1.20 20.12 1.06
C TRP A 104 0.74 21.18 2.07
N THR A 105 1.07 21.03 3.35
CA THR A 105 0.71 21.99 4.40
C THR A 105 1.73 23.12 4.57
N SER A 106 3.02 22.81 4.41
CA SER A 106 4.12 23.76 4.68
C SER A 106 4.91 24.17 3.44
N GLY A 107 4.69 23.55 2.29
CA GLY A 107 5.48 23.77 1.07
C GLY A 107 6.92 23.24 1.13
N VAL A 108 7.36 22.72 2.28
CA VAL A 108 8.74 22.26 2.50
C VAL A 108 8.81 20.73 2.34
N GLY A 109 9.57 20.26 1.35
CA GLY A 109 9.85 18.83 1.19
C GLY A 109 10.85 18.50 0.09
N ASN A 110 11.66 17.48 0.33
CA ASN A 110 12.62 17.00 -0.66
C ASN A 110 11.94 16.01 -1.62
N TRP A 111 11.69 16.45 -2.85
CA TRP A 111 11.05 15.63 -3.89
C TRP A 111 11.82 14.34 -4.19
N LYS A 112 13.15 14.37 -4.23
CA LYS A 112 13.97 13.18 -4.55
C LYS A 112 13.76 12.08 -3.52
N PHE A 113 13.70 12.45 -2.24
CA PHE A 113 13.48 11.50 -1.15
C PHE A 113 12.03 10.95 -1.14
N ASN A 114 11.05 11.81 -1.39
CA ASN A 114 9.66 11.37 -1.54
C ASN A 114 9.49 10.41 -2.73
N LEU A 115 10.19 10.68 -3.84
CA LEU A 115 10.21 9.80 -5.00
C LEU A 115 10.83 8.44 -4.66
N ALA A 116 11.96 8.42 -3.94
CA ALA A 116 12.59 7.17 -3.52
C ALA A 116 11.64 6.31 -2.68
N LEU A 117 10.95 6.89 -1.70
CA LEU A 117 9.96 6.18 -0.88
C LEU A 117 8.75 5.69 -1.70
N ALA A 118 8.33 6.46 -2.69
CA ALA A 118 7.24 6.07 -3.60
C ALA A 118 7.65 4.88 -4.47
N VAL A 119 8.89 4.88 -4.97
CA VAL A 119 9.44 3.77 -5.75
C VAL A 119 9.59 2.53 -4.86
N VAL A 120 10.16 2.66 -3.67
CA VAL A 120 10.34 1.52 -2.74
C VAL A 120 9.00 0.90 -2.35
N SER A 121 8.01 1.72 -1.97
CA SER A 121 6.69 1.20 -1.63
C SER A 121 5.93 0.64 -2.83
N GLY A 122 5.95 1.33 -3.98
CA GLY A 122 5.30 0.88 -5.21
C GLY A 122 5.87 -0.43 -5.74
N VAL A 123 7.20 -0.53 -5.85
CA VAL A 123 7.88 -1.77 -6.26
C VAL A 123 7.65 -2.87 -5.24
N GLY A 124 7.68 -2.57 -3.94
CA GLY A 124 7.40 -3.54 -2.88
C GLY A 124 6.00 -4.14 -2.98
N PHE A 125 4.95 -3.31 -3.10
CA PHE A 125 3.58 -3.80 -3.28
C PHE A 125 3.38 -4.55 -4.59
N LEU A 126 4.01 -4.09 -5.68
CA LEU A 126 3.94 -4.76 -6.97
C LEU A 126 4.64 -6.13 -6.94
N ALA A 127 5.79 -6.24 -6.27
CA ALA A 127 6.51 -7.49 -6.08
C ALA A 127 5.66 -8.50 -5.30
N ILE A 128 4.95 -8.06 -4.26
CA ILE A 128 4.05 -8.91 -3.47
C ILE A 128 2.85 -9.35 -4.32
N ALA A 129 2.25 -8.44 -5.08
CA ALA A 129 1.16 -8.79 -5.99
C ALA A 129 1.60 -9.81 -7.05
N ALA A 130 2.82 -9.66 -7.59
CA ALA A 130 3.41 -10.62 -8.52
C ALA A 130 3.66 -11.98 -7.86
N LEU A 131 4.19 -12.01 -6.64
CA LEU A 131 4.40 -13.25 -5.86
C LEU A 131 3.10 -13.99 -5.57
N MET A 132 1.98 -13.27 -5.37
CA MET A 132 0.66 -13.89 -5.21
C MET A 132 0.16 -14.57 -6.49
N GLY A 133 0.48 -14.01 -7.67
CA GLY A 133 0.12 -14.58 -8.96
C GLY A 133 1.04 -15.71 -9.41
N ALA A 134 2.34 -15.60 -9.12
CA ALA A 134 3.38 -16.52 -9.57
C ALA A 134 3.73 -17.61 -8.54
N LYS A 135 2.86 -17.84 -7.54
CA LYS A 135 3.12 -18.85 -6.49
C LYS A 135 3.59 -20.17 -7.12
N PRO A 136 4.75 -20.73 -6.75
CA PRO A 136 5.08 -22.09 -7.14
C PRO A 136 4.05 -23.02 -6.50
N VAL A 137 3.53 -23.95 -7.30
CA VAL A 137 2.61 -25.02 -6.87
C VAL A 137 3.26 -25.92 -5.84
#